data_AF-A0A2U8I8G8-F1
#
_entry.id   AF-A0A2U8I8G8-F1
#
_cell.length_a   1.000
_cell.length_b   1.000
_cell.length_c   1.000
_cell.angle_alpha   90.00
_cell.angle_beta   90.00
_cell.angle_gamma   90.00
#
_symmetry.space_group_name_H-M   'P 1'
#
loop_
_entity.id
_entity.type
_entity.pdbx_description
1 polymer ?
#
loop_
_entity_poly.entity_id
_entity_poly.type
_entity_poly.pdbx_seq_one_letter_code
_entity_poly.pdbx_strand_id
1 'polypeptide(L)'
;MDISPWRDASRPLTIFGIPALLLTLYFAWFRWPTLLTLALCTAIILFFKVLSVFGYTLTVLTQRLLHLMRGNPVVGRPWWYRKFFE
;
A
#
# COMPACT_ATOMS: atom_id res chain seq x y z
N MET A 1 4.96 12.43 -23.35
CA MET A 1 5.09 10.97 -23.55
C MET A 1 3.68 10.44 -23.62
N ASP A 2 3.17 10.18 -24.82
CA ASP A 2 1.78 9.74 -25.03
C ASP A 2 1.65 8.27 -24.63
N ILE A 3 1.28 8.04 -23.37
CA ILE A 3 1.03 6.71 -22.83
C ILE A 3 -0.37 6.30 -23.25
N SER A 4 -0.53 5.08 -23.77
CA SER A 4 -1.86 4.61 -24.17
C SER A 4 -2.78 4.55 -22.94
N PRO A 5 -4.03 5.04 -23.02
CA PRO A 5 -4.95 5.07 -21.88
C PRO A 5 -5.18 3.68 -21.28
N TRP A 6 -5.18 2.66 -22.14
CA TRP A 6 -5.32 1.25 -21.76
C TRP A 6 -4.16 0.74 -20.89
N ARG A 7 -2.93 1.22 -21.12
CA ARG A 7 -1.76 0.86 -20.29
C ARG A 7 -1.70 1.68 -18.99
N ASP A 8 -2.29 2.87 -18.97
CA ASP A 8 -2.29 3.74 -17.79
C ASP A 8 -3.41 3.43 -16.78
N ALA A 9 -4.39 2.61 -17.18
CA ALA A 9 -5.55 2.26 -16.37
C ALA A 9 -5.21 1.54 -15.04
N SER A 10 -3.98 1.03 -14.89
CA SER A 10 -3.53 0.34 -13.67
C SER A 10 -3.01 1.29 -12.58
N ARG A 11 -2.94 2.61 -12.82
CA ARG A 11 -2.48 3.54 -11.79
C ARG A 11 -3.45 3.57 -10.61
N PRO A 12 -2.93 3.57 -9.37
CA PRO A 12 -3.79 3.74 -8.20
C PRO A 12 -4.49 5.10 -8.26
N LEU A 13 -5.78 5.11 -7.96
CA LEU A 13 -6.57 6.35 -7.94
C LEU A 13 -6.04 7.29 -6.86
N THR A 14 -5.53 8.45 -7.27
CA THR A 14 -5.06 9.52 -6.39
C THR A 14 -5.90 10.77 -6.56
N ILE A 15 -6.42 11.30 -5.46
CA ILE A 15 -7.17 12.57 -5.42
C ILE A 15 -6.28 13.60 -4.71
N PHE A 16 -5.90 14.68 -5.39
CA PHE A 16 -4.91 15.65 -4.89
C PHE A 16 -3.58 15.04 -4.42
N GLY A 17 -3.15 13.94 -5.06
CA GLY A 17 -1.95 13.19 -4.67
C GLY A 17 -2.11 12.30 -3.44
N ILE A 18 -3.31 12.26 -2.84
CA ILE A 18 -3.65 11.34 -1.75
C ILE A 18 -4.31 10.10 -2.35
N PRO A 19 -3.84 8.88 -2.03
CA PRO A 19 -4.52 7.65 -2.42
C PRO A 19 -6.00 7.68 -1.99
N ALA A 20 -6.93 7.38 -2.90
CA ALA A 20 -8.36 7.45 -2.63
C ALA A 20 -8.79 6.56 -1.45
N LEU A 21 -8.08 5.45 -1.21
CA LEU A 21 -8.27 4.58 -0.04
C LEU A 21 -8.10 5.31 1.29
N LEU A 22 -7.14 6.24 1.43
CA LEU A 22 -6.95 7.00 2.66
C LEU A 22 -8.13 7.92 2.98
N LEU A 23 -8.78 8.46 1.95
CA LEU A 23 -9.93 9.33 2.12
C LEU A 23 -11.14 8.59 2.70
N THR A 24 -11.21 7.27 2.55
CA THR A 24 -12.27 6.46 3.19
C THR A 24 -12.26 6.54 4.72
N LEU A 25 -11.16 6.96 5.35
CA LEU A 25 -11.10 7.22 6.79
C LEU A 25 -12.09 8.32 7.22
N TYR A 26 -12.41 9.27 6.34
CA TYR A 26 -13.44 10.28 6.62
C TYR A 26 -14.86 9.69 6.63
N PHE A 27 -15.10 8.51 6.06
CA PHE A 27 -16.40 7.85 6.25
C PHE A 27 -16.56 7.30 7.66
N ALA A 28 -15.47 6.88 8.32
CA ALA A 28 -15.52 6.43 9.71
C ALA A 28 -15.91 7.58 10.68
N TRP A 29 -15.55 8.81 10.34
CA TRP A 29 -15.95 10.02 11.07
C TRP A 29 -17.48 10.21 11.13
N PHE A 30 -18.22 9.77 10.10
CA PHE A 30 -19.68 9.96 10.04
C PHE A 30 -20.44 9.31 11.21
N ARG A 31 -19.85 8.28 11.86
CA ARG A 31 -20.45 7.60 13.00
C ARG A 31 -20.40 8.41 14.30
N TRP A 32 -19.36 9.20 14.50
CA TRP A 32 -19.13 10.01 15.70
C TRP A 32 -18.54 11.37 15.33
N PRO A 33 -19.39 12.34 14.95
CA PRO A 33 -18.93 13.64 14.48
C PRO A 33 -18.54 14.55 15.66
N THR A 34 -17.33 14.40 16.18
CA THR A 34 -16.81 15.20 17.31
C THR A 34 -15.47 15.82 16.95
N LEU A 35 -15.23 17.14 17.00
CA LEU A 35 -14.00 17.78 16.44
C LEU A 35 -12.67 17.02 16.62
N LEU A 36 -12.48 16.37 17.78
CA LEU A 36 -11.35 15.46 18.06
C LEU A 36 -11.18 14.32 17.05
N THR A 37 -12.25 13.61 16.67
CA THR A 37 -12.16 12.48 15.72
C THR A 37 -11.73 12.93 14.30
N LEU A 38 -11.82 14.22 13.94
CA LEU A 38 -11.59 14.78 12.60
C LEU A 38 -10.18 15.29 12.59
N ALA A 39 -9.74 15.93 13.69
CA ALA A 39 -8.33 16.14 13.95
C ALA A 39 -7.56 14.81 13.90
N LEU A 40 -8.11 13.73 14.45
CA LEU A 40 -7.47 12.41 14.40
C LEU A 40 -7.46 11.80 12.98
N CYS A 41 -8.60 11.79 12.27
CA CYS A 41 -8.66 11.31 10.88
C CYS A 41 -7.73 12.12 9.95
N THR A 42 -7.76 13.46 10.04
CA THR A 42 -6.88 14.35 9.27
C THR A 42 -5.40 14.07 9.58
N ALA A 43 -5.03 13.92 10.86
CA ALA A 43 -3.66 13.61 11.26
C ALA A 43 -3.16 12.28 10.69
N ILE A 44 -4.00 11.23 10.71
CA ILE A 44 -3.65 9.92 10.13
C ILE A 44 -3.43 10.05 8.61
N ILE A 45 -4.33 10.74 7.91
CA ILE A 45 -4.21 10.94 6.46
C ILE A 45 -2.94 11.73 6.13
N LEU A 46 -2.65 12.78 6.89
CA LEU A 46 -1.49 13.64 6.68
C LEU A 46 -0.18 12.87 6.95
N PHE A 47 -0.14 12.04 7.98
CA PHE A 47 0.98 11.15 8.28
C PHE A 47 1.27 10.20 7.10
N PHE A 48 0.25 9.52 6.57
CA PHE A 48 0.43 8.63 5.41
C PHE A 48 0.76 9.39 4.13
N LYS A 49 0.26 10.62 3.94
CA LYS A 49 0.64 11.49 2.83
C LYS A 49 2.13 11.84 2.90
N VAL A 50 2.64 12.16 4.08
CA VAL A 50 4.08 12.43 4.28
C VAL A 50 4.91 11.19 3.96
N LEU A 51 4.53 10.01 4.48
CA LEU A 51 5.16 8.73 4.13
C LEU A 51 5.16 8.47 2.61
N SER A 52 4.06 8.79 1.92
CA SER A 52 3.95 8.63 0.47
C SER A 52 4.91 9.53 -0.30
N VAL A 53 5.25 10.72 0.22
CA VAL A 53 6.27 11.60 -0.40
C VAL A 53 7.66 10.97 -0.33
N PHE A 54 7.93 10.19 0.72
CA PHE A 54 9.17 9.41 0.86
C PHE A 54 9.16 8.09 0.05
N GLY A 55 8.09 7.80 -0.70
CA GLY A 55 7.93 6.56 -1.46
C GLY A 55 7.41 5.36 -0.63
N TYR A 56 7.13 5.54 0.65
CA TYR A 56 6.48 4.53 1.49
C TYR A 56 4.97 4.61 1.32
N THR A 57 4.46 4.06 0.21
CA THR A 57 3.02 3.95 -0.01
C THR A 57 2.40 2.89 0.91
N LEU A 58 1.09 2.99 1.17
CA LEU A 58 0.35 2.00 1.96
C LEU A 58 0.54 0.58 1.44
N THR A 59 0.53 0.38 0.12
CA THR A 59 0.72 -0.94 -0.50
C THR A 59 2.11 -1.50 -0.25
N VAL A 60 3.15 -0.66 -0.28
CA VAL A 60 4.53 -1.07 0.03
C VAL A 60 4.65 -1.46 1.51
N LEU A 61 4.03 -0.68 2.40
CA LEU A 61 4.02 -0.98 3.84
C LEU A 61 3.31 -2.30 4.14
N THR A 62 2.13 -2.53 3.55
CA THR A 62 1.39 -3.79 3.74
C THR A 62 2.12 -4.96 3.11
N GLN A 63 2.70 -4.82 1.92
CA GLN A 63 3.53 -5.86 1.31
C GLN A 63 4.74 -6.21 2.18
N ARG A 64 5.41 -5.21 2.75
CA ARG A 64 6.55 -5.42 3.64
C ARG A 64 6.15 -6.12 4.93
N LEU A 65 5.00 -5.74 5.50
CA LEU A 65 4.43 -6.40 6.68
C LEU A 65 4.06 -7.85 6.38
N LEU A 66 3.36 -8.11 5.28
CA LEU A 66 3.02 -9.46 4.84
C LEU A 66 4.25 -10.30 4.56
N HIS A 67 5.29 -9.72 3.95
CA HIS A 67 6.56 -10.40 3.72
C HIS A 67 7.26 -10.75 5.03
N LEU A 68 7.24 -9.83 6.01
CA LEU A 68 7.79 -10.07 7.35
C LEU A 68 7.02 -11.19 8.06
N MET A 69 5.69 -11.16 8.03
CA MET A 69 4.83 -12.19 8.63
C MET A 69 4.97 -13.56 7.94
N ARG A 70 5.18 -13.57 6.62
CA ARG A 70 5.37 -14.82 5.84
C ARG A 70 6.70 -15.50 6.18
N GLY A 71 7.69 -14.75 6.67
CA GLY A 71 9.03 -15.27 6.95
C GLY A 71 9.80 -15.65 5.69
N ASN A 72 10.91 -16.37 5.86
CA ASN A 72 11.77 -16.76 4.75
C ASN A 72 11.12 -17.87 3.91
N PRO A 73 10.85 -17.66 2.61
CA PRO A 73 10.30 -18.72 1.78
C PRO A 73 11.32 -19.86 1.64
N VAL A 74 10.91 -21.10 1.92
CA VAL A 74 11.69 -22.29 1.59
C VAL A 74 11.60 -22.47 0.07
N VAL A 75 12.57 -21.92 -0.65
CA VAL A 75 12.70 -22.14 -2.09
C VAL A 75 13.16 -23.58 -2.32
N GLY A 76 12.27 -24.41 -2.86
CA GLY A 76 12.65 -25.73 -3.33
C GLY A 76 13.72 -25.57 -4.41
N ARG A 77 14.84 -26.32 -4.30
CA ARG A 77 15.83 -26.33 -5.39
C ARG A 77 15.12 -26.77 -6.68
N PRO A 78 15.27 -26.03 -7.79
CA PRO A 78 14.66 -26.41 -9.06
C PRO A 78 15.04 -27.85 -9.43
N TRP A 79 14.12 -28.59 -10.07
CA TRP A 79 14.30 -30.02 -10.35
C TRP A 79 15.57 -30.32 -11.18
N TRP A 80 15.99 -29.40 -12.04
CA TRP A 80 17.22 -29.47 -12.85
C TRP A 80 18.52 -29.25 -12.06
N TYR A 81 18.45 -28.71 -10.83
CA TYR A 81 19.60 -28.54 -9.93
C TYR A 81 19.74 -29.69 -8.92
N ARG A 82 18.80 -30.65 -8.92
CA ARG A 82 18.94 -31.86 -8.10
C ARG A 82 20.07 -32.70 -8.71
N LYS A 83 21.20 -32.83 -8.01
CA LYS A 83 22.21 -33.83 -8.37
C LYS A 83 21.61 -35.19 -8.05
N PHE A 84 21.29 -35.96 -9.09
CA PHE A 84 20.71 -37.30 -8.96
C PHE A 84 21.77 -38.40 -8.73
N PHE A 85 23.06 -38.07 -8.82
CA PHE A 85 24.16 -39.02 -8.69
C PHE A 85 25.31 -38.41 -7.89
N GLU A 86 25.88 -39.22 -6.99
CA GLU A 86 27.11 -39.02 -6.21
C GLU A 86 28.17 -40.02 -6.69
#